data_AF-A0A662Z4J9-F1
#
_entry.id   AF-A0A662Z4J9-F1
#
_cell.length_a   1.000
_cell.length_b   1.000
_cell.length_c   1.000
_cell.angle_alpha   90.00
_cell.angle_beta   90.00
_cell.angle_gamma   90.00
#
_symmetry.space_group_name_H-M   'P 1'
#
loop_
_entity.id
_entity.type
_entity.pdbx_description
1 polymer ?
#
loop_
_entity_poly.entity_id
_entity_poly.type
_entity_poly.pdbx_seq_one_letter_code
_entity_poly.pdbx_strand_id
1 'polypeptide(L)'
;MRYIGIDLAWTIKNETGICVLDEYGNILLLSAEVYSNDEIINIIQDFYQYPTIVAIDAPIVVPNETGSRPAESALARDRIHNHRIRAFHCSRSYLTKQYGSIRAEKIAQSLIDAMNFKIGYFEGEDCVVETFPTGIIAGLFPEHAPFKYKIKKGVNTQLAGEELIRLTSLFEENGLLNDLAINTKLKYSRTLHKHLEDQIDAFLCAYTGYSLQYKGTKVLIYGDYSNGFILLPLDEK
;
A
#
# COMPACT_ATOMS: atom_id res chain seq x y z
N MET A 1 2.28 -11.11 15.89
CA MET A 1 2.66 -10.75 14.52
C MET A 1 1.97 -9.44 14.18
N ARG A 2 2.58 -8.59 13.36
CA ARG A 2 1.98 -7.31 12.95
C ARG A 2 2.08 -7.12 11.45
N TYR A 3 1.06 -6.47 10.90
CA TYR A 3 1.03 -6.08 9.50
C TYR A 3 0.79 -4.58 9.44
N ILE A 4 1.75 -3.87 8.87
CA ILE A 4 1.76 -2.42 8.81
C ILE A 4 1.72 -2.02 7.35
N GLY A 5 0.73 -1.23 6.98
CA GLY A 5 0.54 -0.70 5.63
C GLY A 5 0.75 0.79 5.58
N ILE A 6 1.43 1.27 4.55
CA ILE A 6 1.78 2.68 4.40
C ILE A 6 1.42 3.15 2.99
N ASP A 7 0.41 4.03 2.86
CA ASP A 7 0.20 4.82 1.64
C ASP A 7 1.08 6.06 1.70
N LEU A 8 2.28 5.95 1.13
CA LEU A 8 3.35 6.91 1.36
C LEU A 8 3.23 8.12 0.45
N ALA A 9 2.96 9.29 1.03
CA ALA A 9 3.10 10.53 0.28
C ALA A 9 4.55 10.76 -0.19
N TRP A 10 4.70 11.24 -1.42
CA TRP A 10 6.02 11.57 -2.00
C TRP A 10 6.83 12.59 -1.20
N THR A 11 6.17 13.47 -0.44
CA THR A 11 6.82 14.50 0.37
C THR A 11 6.12 14.65 1.72
N ILE A 12 6.87 15.08 2.74
CA ILE A 12 6.36 15.34 4.11
C ILE A 12 5.31 16.47 4.20
N LYS A 13 5.02 17.17 3.10
CA LYS A 13 4.01 18.23 3.05
C LYS A 13 2.59 17.69 2.92
N ASN A 14 2.44 16.41 2.54
CA ASN A 14 1.15 15.76 2.39
C ASN A 14 1.03 14.63 3.40
N GLU A 15 -0.22 14.36 3.75
CA GLU A 15 -0.70 13.23 4.54
C GLU A 15 -0.19 11.89 4.00
N THR A 16 0.26 11.02 4.90
CA THR A 16 0.63 9.63 4.65
C THR A 16 -0.34 8.74 5.41
N GLY A 17 -0.99 7.84 4.68
CA GLY A 17 -1.81 6.78 5.27
C GLY A 17 -0.94 5.78 6.02
N ILE A 18 -1.33 5.40 7.23
CA ILE A 18 -0.77 4.26 7.95
C ILE A 18 -1.89 3.42 8.57
N CYS A 19 -1.78 2.11 8.42
CA CYS A 19 -2.65 1.14 9.07
C CYS A 19 -1.82 0.07 9.77
N VAL A 20 -2.25 -0.34 10.96
CA VAL A 20 -1.67 -1.45 11.71
C VAL A 20 -2.75 -2.48 11.98
N LEU A 21 -2.51 -3.72 11.54
CA LEU A 21 -3.34 -4.88 11.84
C LEU A 21 -2.62 -5.82 12.81
N ASP A 22 -3.39 -6.41 13.73
CA ASP A 22 -2.94 -7.54 14.54
C ASP A 22 -2.95 -8.87 13.77
N GLU A 23 -2.55 -9.96 14.43
CA GLU A 23 -2.57 -11.30 13.87
C GLU A 23 -3.97 -11.84 13.51
N TYR A 24 -5.03 -11.21 14.04
CA TYR A 24 -6.43 -11.59 13.80
C TYR A 24 -7.12 -10.66 12.79
N GLY A 25 -6.41 -9.67 12.26
CA GLY A 25 -6.92 -8.70 11.28
C GLY A 25 -7.64 -7.52 11.90
N ASN A 26 -7.59 -7.35 13.23
CA ASN A 26 -8.17 -6.18 13.87
C ASN A 26 -7.28 -4.96 13.61
N ILE A 27 -7.91 -3.84 13.28
CA ILE A 27 -7.25 -2.56 13.12
C ILE A 27 -6.86 -2.03 14.51
N LEU A 28 -5.56 -1.95 14.78
CA LEU A 28 -5.00 -1.32 15.98
C LEU A 28 -4.76 0.18 15.80
N LEU A 29 -4.48 0.60 14.56
CA LEU A 29 -4.30 1.98 14.17
C LEU A 29 -4.74 2.16 12.72
N LEU A 30 -5.43 3.27 12.45
CA LEU A 30 -5.67 3.77 11.10
C LEU A 30 -5.66 5.29 11.09
N SER A 31 -4.76 5.89 10.33
CA SER A 31 -4.61 7.35 10.22
C SER A 31 -4.13 7.73 8.82
N ALA A 32 -4.48 8.94 8.38
CA ALA A 32 -3.85 9.60 7.22
C ALA A 32 -3.01 10.82 7.61
N GLU A 33 -3.03 11.25 8.87
CA GLU A 33 -2.36 12.48 9.32
C GLU A 33 -0.92 12.24 9.80
N VAL A 34 -0.17 11.38 9.11
CA VAL A 34 1.25 11.13 9.37
C VAL A 34 2.08 11.83 8.31
N TYR A 35 3.17 12.52 8.69
CA TYR A 35 3.89 13.39 7.76
C TYR A 35 5.35 13.01 7.59
N SER A 36 6.13 13.04 8.67
CA SER A 36 7.57 12.82 8.64
C SER A 36 7.93 11.33 8.61
N ASN A 37 9.16 11.01 8.18
CA ASN A 37 9.66 9.65 8.25
C ASN A 37 9.82 9.20 9.71
N ASP A 38 10.21 10.10 10.62
CA ASP A 38 10.42 9.78 12.03
C ASP A 38 9.09 9.40 12.71
N GLU A 39 7.99 10.10 12.41
CA GLU A 39 6.66 9.71 12.89
C GLU A 39 6.27 8.30 12.40
N ILE A 40 6.54 7.98 11.13
CA ILE A 40 6.28 6.64 10.58
C ILE A 40 7.10 5.58 11.33
N ILE A 41 8.39 5.81 11.55
CA ILE A 41 9.27 4.88 12.26
C ILE A 41 8.85 4.72 13.72
N ASN A 42 8.48 5.80 14.41
CA ASN A 42 7.99 5.75 15.79
C ASN A 42 6.71 4.91 15.89
N ILE A 43 5.76 5.09 14.96
CA ILE A 43 4.55 4.25 14.92
C ILE A 43 4.91 2.78 14.70
N ILE A 44 5.82 2.47 13.77
CA ILE A 44 6.25 1.09 13.55
C ILE A 44 6.88 0.49 14.82
N GLN A 45 7.67 1.26 15.55
CA GLN A 45 8.29 0.84 16.82
C GLN A 45 7.25 0.63 17.93
N ASP A 46 6.30 1.56 18.08
CA ASP A 46 5.26 1.51 19.11
C ASP A 46 4.36 0.27 18.97
N PHE A 47 4.11 -0.15 17.73
CA PHE A 47 3.26 -1.30 17.42
C PHE A 47 4.03 -2.59 17.11
N TYR A 48 5.37 -2.59 17.18
CA TYR A 48 6.19 -3.72 16.78
C TYR A 48 5.88 -5.00 17.57
N GLN A 49 5.72 -6.12 16.86
CA GLN A 49 5.67 -7.46 17.46
C GLN A 49 6.13 -8.51 16.45
N TYR A 50 7.23 -9.20 16.76
CA TYR A 50 7.81 -10.22 15.89
C TYR A 50 6.82 -11.35 15.51
N PRO A 51 6.80 -11.80 14.24
CA PRO A 51 7.34 -11.11 13.06
C PRO A 51 6.45 -9.93 12.64
N THR A 52 7.02 -8.93 11.95
CA THR A 52 6.31 -7.76 11.42
C THR A 52 6.53 -7.59 9.91
N ILE A 53 5.45 -7.40 9.15
CA ILE A 53 5.54 -7.05 7.72
C ILE A 53 5.13 -5.59 7.56
N VAL A 54 6.03 -4.77 7.02
CA VAL A 54 5.78 -3.38 6.62
C VAL A 54 5.63 -3.33 5.10
N ALA A 55 4.43 -3.06 4.61
CA ALA A 55 4.10 -2.96 3.20
C ALA A 55 3.88 -1.49 2.81
N ILE A 56 4.63 -1.01 1.82
CA ILE A 56 4.67 0.42 1.44
C ILE A 56 4.18 0.60 0.00
N ASP A 57 3.19 1.48 -0.22
CA ASP A 57 2.82 1.99 -1.56
C ASP A 57 3.84 3.03 -2.04
N ALA A 58 5.07 2.56 -2.27
CA ALA A 58 6.10 3.33 -2.92
C ALA A 58 7.31 2.43 -3.29
N PRO A 59 8.08 2.81 -4.32
CA PRO A 59 9.34 2.18 -4.66
C PRO A 59 10.37 2.14 -3.53
N ILE A 60 10.65 0.97 -2.94
CA ILE A 60 11.62 0.82 -1.83
C ILE A 60 13.06 0.50 -2.28
N VAL A 61 13.25 0.06 -3.53
CA VAL A 61 14.56 -0.17 -4.14
C VAL A 61 14.53 0.37 -5.57
N VAL A 62 15.27 1.46 -5.83
CA VAL A 62 15.27 2.17 -7.12
C VAL A 62 16.69 2.33 -7.65
N PRO A 63 17.27 1.28 -8.24
CA PRO A 63 18.66 1.31 -8.71
C PRO A 63 18.81 1.95 -10.10
N ASN A 64 17.72 2.09 -10.86
CA ASN A 64 17.75 2.66 -12.19
C ASN A 64 17.85 4.19 -12.13
N GLU A 65 18.87 4.74 -12.78
CA GLU A 65 19.02 6.20 -12.91
C GLU A 65 17.90 6.82 -13.75
N THR A 66 17.48 6.15 -14.82
CA THR A 66 16.43 6.61 -15.74
C THR A 66 15.52 5.44 -16.16
N GLY A 67 14.43 5.72 -16.87
CA GLY A 67 13.52 4.70 -17.38
C GLY A 67 12.65 4.07 -16.28
N SER A 68 12.23 2.82 -16.51
CA SER A 68 11.42 2.03 -15.56
C SER A 68 12.25 0.91 -14.97
N ARG A 69 11.93 0.46 -13.76
CA ARG A 69 12.52 -0.75 -13.19
C ARG A 69 12.02 -1.99 -13.94
N PRO A 70 12.75 -3.12 -13.83
CA PRO A 70 12.28 -4.40 -14.30
C PRO A 70 10.90 -4.78 -13.74
N ALA A 71 10.63 -4.42 -12.47
CA ALA A 71 9.35 -4.66 -11.79
C ALA A 71 8.15 -4.04 -12.53
N GLU A 72 8.14 -2.72 -12.77
CA GLU A 72 7.04 -2.07 -13.50
C GLU A 72 6.89 -2.63 -14.92
N SER A 73 8.02 -2.93 -15.56
CA SER A 73 8.03 -3.48 -16.92
C SER A 73 7.42 -4.88 -16.98
N ALA A 74 7.70 -5.72 -15.97
CA ALA A 74 7.11 -7.06 -15.85
C ALA A 74 5.61 -6.97 -15.55
N LEU A 75 5.21 -6.15 -14.57
CA LEU A 75 3.82 -5.91 -14.23
C LEU A 75 3.01 -5.42 -15.44
N ALA A 76 3.54 -4.45 -16.21
CA ALA A 76 2.85 -3.87 -17.36
C ALA A 76 2.63 -4.85 -18.53
N ARG A 77 3.38 -5.97 -18.57
CA ARG A 77 3.21 -7.04 -19.57
C ARG A 77 2.23 -8.13 -19.12
N ASP A 78 1.95 -8.20 -17.83
CA ASP A 78 1.15 -9.28 -17.24
C ASP A 78 -0.34 -8.91 -17.10
N ARG A 79 -1.14 -9.89 -16.69
CA ARG A 79 -2.54 -9.72 -16.30
C ARG A 79 -2.83 -10.48 -15.00
N ILE A 80 -3.32 -9.76 -14.01
CA ILE A 80 -3.75 -10.31 -12.72
C ILE A 80 -5.25 -10.54 -12.82
N HIS A 81 -5.71 -11.80 -12.76
CA HIS A 81 -7.11 -12.18 -12.99
C HIS A 81 -7.74 -11.48 -14.22
N ASN A 82 -7.02 -11.49 -15.34
CA ASN A 82 -7.37 -10.80 -16.60
C ASN A 82 -7.35 -9.27 -16.58
N HIS A 83 -7.10 -8.63 -15.44
CA HIS A 83 -6.96 -7.17 -15.33
C HIS A 83 -5.56 -6.72 -15.75
N ARG A 84 -5.49 -5.68 -16.59
CA ARG A 84 -4.22 -5.00 -16.91
C ARG A 84 -4.00 -3.87 -15.93
N ILE A 85 -2.98 -4.03 -15.08
CA ILE A 85 -2.61 -3.05 -14.06
C ILE A 85 -1.25 -2.44 -14.41
N ARG A 86 -1.03 -1.18 -14.02
CA ARG A 86 0.23 -0.47 -14.20
C ARG A 86 0.57 0.28 -12.91
N ALA A 87 1.81 0.14 -12.47
CA ALA A 87 2.39 0.99 -11.44
C ALA A 87 2.99 2.27 -12.07
N PHE A 88 3.27 3.25 -11.22
CA PHE A 88 3.92 4.48 -11.65
C PHE A 88 5.37 4.21 -12.07
N HIS A 89 5.77 4.75 -13.22
CA HIS A 89 7.15 4.63 -13.70
C HIS A 89 8.10 5.44 -12.81
N CYS A 90 9.02 4.77 -12.14
CA CYS A 90 9.96 5.41 -11.23
C CYS A 90 11.42 5.23 -11.70
N SER A 91 12.20 6.28 -11.52
CA SER A 91 13.66 6.26 -11.66
C SER A 91 14.27 7.19 -10.62
N ARG A 92 15.52 6.91 -10.24
CA ARG A 92 16.21 7.67 -9.20
C ARG A 92 16.32 9.14 -9.58
N SER A 93 16.74 9.46 -10.81
CA SER A 93 16.89 10.85 -11.25
C SER A 93 15.55 11.61 -11.23
N TYR A 94 14.45 10.96 -11.63
CA TYR A 94 13.12 11.57 -11.58
C TYR A 94 12.67 11.84 -10.13
N LEU A 95 12.72 10.81 -9.27
CA LEU A 95 12.23 10.91 -7.89
C LEU A 95 13.05 11.91 -7.07
N THR A 96 14.36 11.88 -7.19
CA THR A 96 15.25 12.83 -6.49
C THR A 96 15.08 14.25 -7.01
N LYS A 97 14.94 14.47 -8.32
CA LYS A 97 14.69 15.80 -8.88
C LYS A 97 13.32 16.36 -8.47
N GLN A 98 12.28 15.54 -8.47
CA GLN A 98 10.91 15.98 -8.23
C GLN A 98 10.59 16.14 -6.73
N TYR A 99 11.14 15.26 -5.88
CA TYR A 99 10.78 15.14 -4.47
C TYR A 99 11.96 15.33 -3.51
N GLY A 100 13.17 15.55 -4.03
CA GLY A 100 14.41 15.75 -3.25
C GLY A 100 15.03 14.45 -2.73
N SER A 101 14.24 13.40 -2.48
CA SER A 101 14.73 12.07 -2.11
C SER A 101 13.69 10.99 -2.34
N ILE A 102 14.12 9.72 -2.25
CA ILE A 102 13.23 8.56 -2.29
C ILE A 102 12.86 8.21 -0.84
N ARG A 103 11.68 8.66 -0.40
CA ARG A 103 11.26 8.52 1.00
C ARG A 103 11.18 7.07 1.46
N ALA A 104 10.67 6.18 0.61
CA ALA A 104 10.49 4.77 0.94
C ALA A 104 11.82 4.04 1.14
N GLU A 105 12.85 4.33 0.31
CA GLU A 105 14.22 3.85 0.54
C GLU A 105 14.77 4.28 1.90
N LYS A 106 14.54 5.56 2.28
CA LYS A 106 14.98 6.05 3.59
C LYS A 106 14.26 5.35 4.74
N ILE A 107 12.95 5.14 4.64
CA ILE A 107 12.17 4.41 5.66
C ILE A 107 12.65 2.97 5.77
N ALA A 108 12.80 2.27 4.64
CA ALA A 108 13.31 0.90 4.61
C ALA A 108 14.71 0.82 5.24
N GLN A 109 15.62 1.74 4.90
CA GLN A 109 16.96 1.79 5.50
C GLN A 109 16.91 2.02 7.02
N SER A 110 16.06 2.94 7.50
CA SER A 110 15.88 3.15 8.94
C SER A 110 15.39 1.89 9.67
N LEU A 111 14.49 1.11 9.05
CA LEU A 111 14.00 -0.16 9.62
C LEU A 111 15.09 -1.24 9.64
N ILE A 112 15.94 -1.30 8.61
CA ILE A 112 17.11 -2.19 8.57
C ILE A 112 18.09 -1.80 9.69
N ASP A 113 18.46 -0.53 9.77
CA ASP A 113 19.50 -0.05 10.69
C ASP A 113 19.07 -0.13 12.16
N ALA A 114 17.79 0.19 12.45
CA ALA A 114 17.29 0.26 13.82
C ALA A 114 16.72 -1.07 14.34
N MET A 115 16.16 -1.89 13.44
CA MET A 115 15.33 -3.04 13.82
C MET A 115 15.67 -4.33 13.05
N ASN A 116 16.68 -4.31 12.19
CA ASN A 116 17.16 -5.47 11.43
C ASN A 116 16.09 -6.11 10.51
N PHE A 117 15.17 -5.29 9.98
CA PHE A 117 14.22 -5.73 8.95
C PHE A 117 14.94 -6.15 7.66
N LYS A 118 14.29 -7.02 6.88
CA LYS A 118 14.78 -7.46 5.57
C LYS A 118 13.95 -6.87 4.43
N ILE A 119 14.60 -6.39 3.37
CA ILE A 119 13.90 -6.01 2.14
C ILE A 119 13.52 -7.29 1.39
N GLY A 120 12.23 -7.47 1.12
CA GLY A 120 11.68 -8.68 0.53
C GLY A 120 10.68 -9.36 1.46
N TYR A 121 10.15 -10.49 1.03
CA TYR A 121 9.21 -11.29 1.81
C TYR A 121 9.86 -12.63 2.19
N PHE A 122 10.03 -12.83 3.49
CA PHE A 122 10.56 -14.05 4.07
C PHE A 122 9.61 -14.49 5.17
N GLU A 123 9.04 -15.69 5.03
CA GLU A 123 8.04 -16.19 5.96
C GLU A 123 8.60 -16.27 7.39
N GLY A 124 7.87 -15.72 8.36
CA GLY A 124 8.26 -15.74 9.77
C GLY A 124 9.34 -14.72 10.16
N GLU A 125 9.65 -13.74 9.31
CA GLU A 125 10.70 -12.73 9.53
C GLU A 125 10.15 -11.30 9.48
N ASP A 126 10.91 -10.36 10.03
CA ASP A 126 10.63 -8.92 9.88
C ASP A 126 10.98 -8.46 8.45
N CYS A 127 9.96 -7.99 7.73
CA CYS A 127 10.04 -7.74 6.30
C CYS A 127 9.56 -6.33 5.93
N VAL A 128 10.24 -5.69 4.99
CA VAL A 128 9.76 -4.50 4.29
C VAL A 128 9.51 -4.87 2.83
N VAL A 129 8.29 -4.66 2.37
CA VAL A 129 7.85 -4.99 1.02
C VAL A 129 7.24 -3.78 0.32
N GLU A 130 7.44 -3.73 -0.98
CA GLU A 130 6.75 -2.78 -1.85
C GLU A 130 5.47 -3.43 -2.38
N THR A 131 4.35 -2.70 -2.32
CA THR A 131 3.05 -3.11 -2.84
C THR A 131 2.33 -1.88 -3.43
N PHE A 132 1.09 -2.03 -3.91
CA PHE A 132 0.23 -0.88 -4.23
C PHE A 132 -1.27 -1.26 -4.27
N PRO A 133 -2.18 -0.39 -3.80
CA PRO A 133 -3.63 -0.64 -3.64
C PRO A 133 -4.33 -1.24 -4.85
N THR A 134 -4.08 -0.70 -6.05
CA THR A 134 -4.77 -1.16 -7.26
C THR A 134 -4.38 -2.60 -7.63
N GLY A 135 -3.14 -3.01 -7.37
CA GLY A 135 -2.69 -4.38 -7.59
C GLY A 135 -3.29 -5.35 -6.57
N ILE A 136 -3.38 -4.91 -5.31
CA ILE A 136 -3.96 -5.70 -4.21
C ILE A 136 -5.43 -6.01 -4.49
N ILE A 137 -6.22 -4.99 -4.88
CA ILE A 137 -7.62 -5.18 -5.25
C ILE A 137 -7.73 -6.14 -6.44
N ALA A 138 -6.91 -5.96 -7.49
CA ALA A 138 -6.95 -6.83 -8.65
C ALA A 138 -6.60 -8.29 -8.31
N GLY A 139 -5.76 -8.52 -7.31
CA GLY A 139 -5.34 -9.85 -6.87
C GLY A 139 -6.28 -10.54 -5.87
N LEU A 140 -6.96 -9.78 -5.01
CA LEU A 140 -7.80 -10.34 -3.93
C LEU A 140 -9.32 -10.18 -4.15
N PHE A 141 -9.74 -9.19 -4.93
CA PHE A 141 -11.15 -8.90 -5.22
C PHE A 141 -11.38 -8.72 -6.73
N PRO A 142 -10.94 -9.67 -7.57
CA PRO A 142 -10.91 -9.52 -9.03
C PRO A 142 -12.29 -9.30 -9.66
N GLU A 143 -13.36 -9.82 -9.06
CA GLU A 143 -14.75 -9.67 -9.48
C GLU A 143 -15.30 -8.26 -9.27
N HIS A 144 -14.72 -7.50 -8.33
CA HIS A 144 -15.09 -6.12 -8.05
C HIS A 144 -14.13 -5.09 -8.70
N ALA A 145 -12.99 -5.56 -9.21
CA ALA A 145 -12.04 -4.72 -9.90
C ALA A 145 -12.54 -4.34 -11.32
N PRO A 146 -12.21 -3.13 -11.83
CA PRO A 146 -11.46 -2.06 -11.15
C PRO A 146 -12.36 -1.13 -10.34
N PHE A 147 -11.90 -0.70 -9.17
CA PHE A 147 -12.51 0.42 -8.45
C PHE A 147 -11.93 1.76 -8.92
N LYS A 148 -12.80 2.71 -9.26
CA LYS A 148 -12.40 4.06 -9.70
C LYS A 148 -12.54 5.10 -8.57
N TYR A 149 -12.09 4.73 -7.38
CA TYR A 149 -12.19 5.60 -6.21
C TYR A 149 -11.18 6.74 -6.24
N LYS A 150 -9.97 6.59 -6.79
CA LYS A 150 -8.96 7.66 -6.77
C LYS A 150 -9.34 8.89 -7.60
N ILE A 151 -9.34 10.09 -7.01
CA ILE A 151 -9.59 11.34 -7.76
C ILE A 151 -8.41 11.66 -8.69
N LYS A 152 -8.68 11.70 -10.00
CA LYS A 152 -7.72 12.09 -11.04
C LYS A 152 -8.26 13.26 -11.87
N LYS A 153 -7.37 13.93 -12.61
CA LYS A 153 -7.77 14.99 -13.55
C LYS A 153 -8.81 14.43 -14.54
N GLY A 154 -9.99 15.06 -14.59
CA GLY A 154 -11.10 14.64 -15.45
C GLY A 154 -12.03 13.58 -14.86
N VAL A 155 -11.81 13.12 -13.62
CA VAL A 155 -12.73 12.22 -12.92
C VAL A 155 -13.76 13.04 -12.15
N ASN A 156 -15.03 12.64 -12.23
CA ASN A 156 -16.11 13.22 -11.43
C ASN A 156 -15.92 12.83 -9.96
N THR A 157 -15.70 13.82 -9.09
CA THR A 157 -15.52 13.65 -7.64
C THR A 157 -16.67 12.87 -6.99
N GLN A 158 -17.90 13.03 -7.48
CA GLN A 158 -19.05 12.29 -6.94
C GLN A 158 -18.94 10.79 -7.24
N LEU A 159 -18.60 10.43 -8.49
CA LEU A 159 -18.41 9.02 -8.89
C LEU A 159 -17.26 8.36 -8.12
N ALA A 160 -16.16 9.09 -7.90
CA ALA A 160 -15.05 8.64 -7.07
C ALA A 160 -15.50 8.33 -5.63
N GLY A 161 -16.42 9.12 -5.08
CA GLY A 161 -17.00 8.88 -3.77
C GLY A 161 -17.93 7.67 -3.71
N GLU A 162 -18.77 7.48 -4.71
CA GLU A 162 -19.63 6.30 -4.83
C GLU A 162 -18.79 5.01 -4.91
N GLU A 163 -17.68 5.03 -5.67
CA GLU A 163 -16.73 3.90 -5.74
C GLU A 163 -16.00 3.66 -4.43
N LEU A 164 -15.63 4.71 -3.69
CA LEU A 164 -14.99 4.57 -2.38
C LEU A 164 -15.97 3.94 -1.37
N ILE A 165 -17.23 4.38 -1.37
CA ILE A 165 -18.28 3.78 -0.54
C ILE A 165 -18.50 2.31 -0.91
N ARG A 166 -18.54 1.98 -2.21
CA ARG A 166 -18.66 0.58 -2.65
C ARG A 166 -17.49 -0.28 -2.14
N LEU A 167 -16.28 0.27 -2.18
CA LEU A 167 -15.08 -0.43 -1.70
C LEU A 167 -15.12 -0.65 -0.18
N THR A 168 -15.52 0.34 0.60
CA THR A 168 -15.65 0.19 2.05
C THR A 168 -16.74 -0.78 2.42
N SER A 169 -17.91 -0.74 1.75
CA SER A 169 -18.99 -1.70 1.99
C SER A 169 -18.56 -3.13 1.65
N LEU A 170 -17.75 -3.33 0.59
CA LEU A 170 -17.18 -4.64 0.30
C LEU A 170 -16.32 -5.15 1.47
N PHE A 171 -15.49 -4.29 2.06
CA PHE A 171 -14.66 -4.68 3.21
C PHE A 171 -15.49 -4.95 4.47
N GLU A 172 -16.53 -4.17 4.72
CA GLU A 172 -17.48 -4.38 5.83
C GLU A 172 -18.22 -5.72 5.67
N GLU A 173 -18.76 -6.01 4.48
CA GLU A 173 -19.48 -7.26 4.17
C GLU A 173 -18.60 -8.50 4.31
N ASN A 174 -17.29 -8.37 4.06
CA ASN A 174 -16.31 -9.43 4.25
C ASN A 174 -15.71 -9.46 5.68
N GLY A 175 -16.17 -8.58 6.58
CA GLY A 175 -15.69 -8.49 7.97
C GLY A 175 -14.24 -8.05 8.10
N LEU A 176 -13.69 -7.40 7.07
CA LEU A 176 -12.28 -6.98 7.00
C LEU A 176 -12.04 -5.62 7.63
N LEU A 177 -13.07 -4.78 7.65
CA LEU A 177 -12.98 -3.41 8.10
C LEU A 177 -14.31 -3.06 8.75
N ASN A 178 -14.28 -2.95 10.08
CA ASN A 178 -15.41 -2.47 10.86
C ASN A 178 -15.14 -1.00 11.19
N ASP A 179 -16.17 -0.17 11.17
CA ASP A 179 -16.16 1.20 11.71
C ASP A 179 -15.42 2.30 10.93
N LEU A 180 -14.97 2.12 9.68
CA LEU A 180 -14.92 3.29 8.78
C LEU A 180 -16.34 3.64 8.36
N ALA A 181 -17.07 4.23 9.29
CA ALA A 181 -18.25 4.98 8.95
C ALA A 181 -17.81 6.16 8.07
N ILE A 182 -17.69 5.94 6.75
CA ILE A 182 -17.73 7.02 5.78
C ILE A 182 -19.11 7.65 5.97
N ASN A 183 -19.16 8.67 6.80
CA ASN A 183 -20.40 9.33 7.13
C ASN A 183 -20.86 10.10 5.89
N THR A 184 -21.64 9.44 5.05
CA THR A 184 -22.22 9.99 3.82
C THR A 184 -23.15 11.18 4.05
N LYS A 185 -23.48 11.49 5.33
CA LYS A 185 -24.21 12.70 5.72
C LYS A 185 -23.32 13.94 5.84
N LEU A 186 -21.99 13.80 5.89
CA LEU A 186 -21.06 14.92 5.82
C LEU A 186 -20.99 15.45 4.38
N LYS A 187 -20.82 16.77 4.22
CA LYS A 187 -20.65 17.37 2.90
C LYS A 187 -19.37 16.83 2.27
N TYR A 188 -19.55 15.91 1.33
CA TYR A 188 -18.46 15.27 0.62
C TYR A 188 -17.58 16.33 -0.07
N SER A 189 -16.29 16.31 0.25
CA SER A 189 -15.30 17.27 -0.26
C SER A 189 -14.08 16.53 -0.80
N ARG A 190 -13.30 17.19 -1.66
CA ARG A 190 -12.05 16.60 -2.20
C ARG A 190 -11.04 16.28 -1.10
N THR A 191 -10.95 17.12 -0.08
CA THR A 191 -10.06 16.91 1.07
C THR A 191 -10.49 15.69 1.87
N LEU A 192 -11.77 15.60 2.24
CA LEU A 192 -12.30 14.44 2.94
C LEU A 192 -12.12 13.15 2.12
N HIS A 193 -12.33 13.21 0.81
CA HIS A 193 -12.09 12.06 -0.05
C HIS A 193 -10.62 11.61 -0.01
N LYS A 194 -9.67 12.54 -0.15
CA LYS A 194 -8.25 12.18 -0.16
C LYS A 194 -7.83 11.57 1.19
N HIS A 195 -8.28 12.16 2.28
CA HIS A 195 -8.05 11.63 3.62
C HIS A 195 -8.56 10.18 3.79
N LEU A 196 -9.78 9.89 3.32
CA LEU A 196 -10.34 8.54 3.35
C LEU A 196 -9.65 7.59 2.35
N GLU A 197 -9.24 8.09 1.18
CA GLU A 197 -8.45 7.35 0.19
C GLU A 197 -7.12 6.90 0.81
N ASP A 198 -6.39 7.81 1.46
CA ASP A 198 -5.10 7.53 2.13
C ASP A 198 -5.26 6.45 3.23
N GLN A 199 -6.33 6.52 4.03
CA GLN A 199 -6.65 5.49 5.03
C GLN A 199 -6.93 4.13 4.37
N ILE A 200 -7.77 4.09 3.34
CA ILE A 200 -8.12 2.83 2.66
C ILE A 200 -6.92 2.22 1.94
N ASP A 201 -6.09 3.04 1.31
CA ASP A 201 -4.88 2.59 0.63
C ASP A 201 -3.84 2.06 1.63
N ALA A 202 -3.70 2.69 2.80
CA ALA A 202 -2.87 2.18 3.87
C ALA A 202 -3.41 0.86 4.46
N PHE A 203 -4.72 0.76 4.66
CA PHE A 203 -5.36 -0.49 5.06
C PHE A 203 -5.09 -1.61 4.04
N LEU A 204 -5.28 -1.35 2.74
CA LEU A 204 -4.97 -2.31 1.68
C LEU A 204 -3.51 -2.75 1.73
N CYS A 205 -2.58 -1.82 1.93
CA CYS A 205 -1.16 -2.15 2.10
C CYS A 205 -0.94 -3.08 3.31
N ALA A 206 -1.56 -2.82 4.46
CA ALA A 206 -1.45 -3.69 5.63
C ALA A 206 -2.07 -5.07 5.35
N TYR A 207 -3.21 -5.06 4.66
CA TYR A 207 -3.93 -6.26 4.25
C TYR A 207 -3.13 -7.12 3.27
N THR A 208 -2.16 -6.54 2.53
CA THR A 208 -1.20 -7.34 1.75
C THR A 208 -0.54 -8.37 2.63
N GLY A 209 0.14 -7.95 3.71
CA GLY A 209 0.83 -8.86 4.62
C GLY A 209 -0.14 -9.81 5.30
N TYR A 210 -1.26 -9.29 5.81
CA TYR A 210 -2.25 -10.08 6.53
C TYR A 210 -2.88 -11.19 5.67
N SER A 211 -3.18 -10.92 4.40
CA SER A 211 -3.79 -11.89 3.48
C SER A 211 -2.88 -13.08 3.13
N LEU A 212 -1.55 -12.95 3.26
CA LEU A 212 -0.59 -14.00 2.93
C LEU A 212 -0.65 -15.20 3.89
N GLN A 213 -1.26 -15.04 5.06
CA GLN A 213 -1.47 -16.16 5.98
C GLN A 213 -2.62 -17.08 5.57
N TYR A 214 -3.49 -16.62 4.66
CA TYR A 214 -4.65 -17.40 4.25
C TYR A 214 -4.26 -18.52 3.29
N LYS A 215 -4.81 -19.70 3.56
CA LYS A 215 -4.64 -20.87 2.70
C LYS A 215 -5.26 -20.57 1.33
N GLY A 216 -4.44 -20.58 0.28
CA GLY A 216 -4.85 -20.30 -1.09
C GLY A 216 -4.37 -18.95 -1.62
N THR A 217 -3.85 -18.06 -0.76
CA THR A 217 -3.21 -16.83 -1.21
C THR A 217 -1.79 -17.11 -1.70
N LYS A 218 -1.48 -16.71 -2.94
CA LYS A 218 -0.12 -16.73 -3.49
C LYS A 218 0.54 -15.37 -3.41
N VAL A 219 1.86 -15.39 -3.30
CA VAL A 219 2.71 -14.20 -3.41
C VAL A 219 3.15 -14.06 -4.87
N LEU A 220 2.69 -13.01 -5.55
CA LEU A 220 3.23 -12.60 -6.84
C LEU A 220 4.32 -11.55 -6.63
N ILE A 221 5.49 -11.78 -7.22
CA ILE A 221 6.61 -10.82 -7.21
C ILE A 221 6.95 -10.45 -8.65
N TYR A 222 6.84 -9.17 -8.98
CA TYR A 222 7.34 -8.61 -10.22
C TYR A 222 8.70 -7.97 -9.98
N GLY A 223 9.74 -8.43 -10.67
CA GLY A 223 11.12 -7.95 -10.45
C GLY A 223 11.88 -8.82 -9.45
N ASP A 224 12.86 -8.23 -8.76
CA ASP A 224 13.69 -8.93 -7.77
C ASP A 224 14.15 -7.97 -6.66
N TYR A 225 14.54 -8.51 -5.51
CA TYR A 225 14.85 -7.68 -4.34
C TYR A 225 16.08 -6.77 -4.52
N SER A 226 16.95 -7.06 -5.49
CA SER A 226 18.14 -6.24 -5.78
C SER A 226 17.88 -5.13 -6.80
N ASN A 227 17.00 -5.37 -7.78
CA ASN A 227 16.70 -4.43 -8.86
C ASN A 227 15.37 -3.68 -8.71
N GLY A 228 14.70 -3.89 -7.58
CA GLY A 228 13.35 -3.39 -7.31
C GLY A 228 12.29 -4.45 -7.65
N PHE A 229 11.28 -4.53 -6.79
CA PHE A 229 10.22 -5.50 -6.90
C PHE A 229 8.87 -4.90 -6.50
N ILE A 230 7.79 -5.52 -6.95
CA ILE A 230 6.43 -5.24 -6.48
C ILE A 230 5.82 -6.56 -6.05
N LEU A 231 5.42 -6.65 -4.79
CA LEU A 231 4.74 -7.80 -4.21
C LEU A 231 3.23 -7.56 -4.23
N LEU A 232 2.48 -8.53 -4.74
CA LEU A 232 1.01 -8.53 -4.70
C LEU A 232 0.48 -9.87 -4.18
N PRO A 233 -0.56 -9.85 -3.33
CA PRO A 233 -1.28 -11.06 -2.95
C PRO A 233 -2.24 -11.46 -4.08
N LEU A 234 -2.41 -12.77 -4.31
CA LEU A 234 -3.29 -13.33 -5.35
C LEU A 234 -4.16 -14.44 -4.74
N ASP A 235 -5.48 -14.30 -4.76
CA ASP A 235 -6.40 -15.37 -4.34
C ASP A 235 -6.62 -16.36 -5.50
N GLU A 236 -6.37 -17.66 -5.30
CA GLU A 236 -6.52 -18.67 -6.36
C GLU A 236 -7.93 -19.27 -6.50
N LYS A 237 -8.93 -18.72 -5.79
CA LYS A 237 -10.31 -19.24 -5.82
C LYS A 237 -10.98 -19.16 -7.19
#